data_AF-A0A2I0XIW5-F1
#
_entry.id   AF-A0A2I0XIW5-F1
#
_cell.length_a   1.000
_cell.length_b   1.000
_cell.length_c   1.000
_cell.angle_alpha   90.00
_cell.angle_beta   90.00
_cell.angle_gamma   90.00
#
_symmetry.space_group_name_H-M   'P 1'
#
loop_
_entity.id
_entity.type
_entity.pdbx_description
1 polymer ?
#
loop_
_entity_poly.entity_id
_entity_poly.type
_entity_poly.pdbx_seq_one_letter_code
_entity_poly.pdbx_strand_id
1 'polypeptide(L)'
;MMQACMRGSPANAHVVYAPIEEVSGDGRLLRACQVIIDAYVEAGLVLQKDARHSLKLHATLMNSRHRKRKMHTIRNDSFDARDIFKRYGSEDWGEYVIREAHLSQRFVYDKSGYYRCCGSIPFPKSGKSVVQVPHFFLLFFLY
;
A
#
# COMPACT_ATOMS: atom_id res chain seq x y z
N MET A 1 -9.48 -16.62 -9.14
CA MET A 1 -10.15 -15.98 -7.99
C MET A 1 -9.70 -14.52 -8.00
N MET A 2 -10.58 -13.53 -8.20
CA MET A 2 -10.15 -12.13 -8.22
C MET A 2 -9.73 -11.73 -6.80
N GLN A 3 -8.42 -11.69 -6.54
CA GLN A 3 -7.84 -11.04 -5.35
C GLN A 3 -8.48 -9.65 -5.24
N ALA A 4 -9.02 -9.33 -4.06
CA ALA A 4 -9.67 -8.04 -3.84
C ALA A 4 -8.64 -6.93 -4.09
N CYS A 5 -8.75 -6.20 -5.20
CA CYS A 5 -7.83 -5.19 -5.76
C CYS A 5 -8.40 -3.76 -5.69
N MET A 6 -9.52 -3.59 -4.99
CA MET A 6 -10.16 -2.29 -4.82
C MET A 6 -10.94 -2.18 -3.52
N ARG A 7 -11.34 -0.96 -3.17
CA ARG A 7 -12.43 -0.67 -2.23
C ARG A 7 -13.61 -0.11 -3.03
N GLY A 8 -14.78 -0.73 -2.91
CA GLY A 8 -15.96 -0.42 -3.73
C GLY A 8 -16.21 -1.50 -4.78
N SER A 9 -16.79 -1.12 -5.91
CA SER A 9 -17.01 -2.02 -7.06
C SER A 9 -16.28 -1.49 -8.30
N PRO A 10 -16.09 -2.29 -9.38
CA PRO A 10 -15.45 -1.79 -10.59
C PRO A 10 -16.08 -0.52 -11.16
N ALA A 11 -17.40 -0.36 -11.07
CA ALA A 11 -18.09 0.84 -11.54
C ALA A 11 -18.04 2.02 -10.53
N ASN A 12 -17.84 1.73 -9.24
CA ASN A 12 -17.85 2.70 -8.14
C ASN A 12 -16.65 2.45 -7.21
N ALA A 13 -15.43 2.53 -7.76
CA ALA A 13 -14.21 2.30 -7.01
C ALA A 13 -13.82 3.57 -6.22
N HIS A 14 -13.35 3.40 -4.99
CA HIS A 14 -12.79 4.49 -4.19
C HIS A 14 -11.28 4.39 -4.04
N VAL A 15 -10.76 3.16 -3.99
CA VAL A 15 -9.33 2.88 -3.95
C VAL A 15 -9.08 1.74 -4.91
N VAL A 16 -8.07 1.85 -5.76
CA VAL A 16 -7.55 0.77 -6.58
C VAL A 16 -6.11 0.52 -6.15
N TYR A 17 -5.77 -0.75 -5.97
CA TYR A 17 -4.46 -1.17 -5.53
C TYR A 17 -4.06 -2.46 -6.22
N ALA A 18 -2.76 -2.63 -6.44
CA ALA A 18 -2.21 -3.89 -6.87
C ALA A 18 -2.03 -4.82 -5.67
N PRO A 19 -2.38 -6.12 -5.82
CA PRO A 19 -2.00 -7.11 -4.84
C PRO A 19 -0.47 -7.23 -4.78
N ILE A 20 0.02 -7.63 -3.62
CA ILE A 20 1.43 -7.91 -3.40
C ILE A 20 1.56 -9.39 -3.11
N GLU A 21 2.32 -10.08 -3.94
CA GLU A 21 2.70 -11.47 -3.72
C GLU A 21 4.19 -11.52 -3.40
N GLU A 22 4.53 -12.23 -2.33
CA GLU A 22 5.92 -12.49 -1.96
C GLU A 22 6.46 -13.65 -2.81
N VAL A 23 7.50 -13.39 -3.59
CA VAL A 23 8.05 -14.37 -4.55
C VAL A 23 8.66 -15.59 -3.85
N SER A 24 9.25 -15.44 -2.66
CA SER A 24 9.81 -16.57 -1.92
C SER A 24 8.75 -17.53 -1.37
N GLY A 25 7.49 -17.07 -1.22
CA GLY A 25 6.38 -17.86 -0.67
C GLY A 25 6.54 -18.27 0.80
N ASP A 26 7.62 -17.87 1.46
CA ASP A 26 7.96 -18.28 2.83
C ASP A 26 7.38 -17.36 3.91
N GLY A 27 6.59 -16.34 3.53
CA GLY A 27 5.89 -15.43 4.44
C GLY A 27 6.80 -14.49 5.21
N ARG A 28 8.04 -14.28 4.76
CA ARG A 28 9.03 -13.44 5.45
C ARG A 28 8.58 -11.99 5.57
N LEU A 29 8.07 -11.41 4.50
CA LEU A 29 7.59 -10.03 4.49
C LEU A 29 6.45 -9.85 5.49
N LEU A 30 5.48 -10.77 5.49
CA LEU A 30 4.36 -10.74 6.44
C LEU A 30 4.84 -10.83 7.89
N ARG A 31 5.79 -11.73 8.19
CA ARG A 31 6.38 -11.82 9.53
C ARG A 31 7.13 -10.54 9.93
N ALA A 32 7.91 -9.97 9.02
CA ALA A 32 8.62 -8.71 9.28
C ALA A 32 7.63 -7.57 9.58
N CYS A 33 6.54 -7.47 8.82
CA CYS A 33 5.49 -6.49 9.10
C CYS A 33 4.81 -6.74 10.45
N GLN A 34 4.53 -8.00 10.81
CA GLN A 34 3.93 -8.32 12.10
C GLN A 34 4.83 -7.91 13.27
N VAL A 35 6.13 -8.19 13.19
CA VAL A 35 7.11 -7.76 14.21
C VAL A 35 7.10 -6.24 14.39
N ILE A 36 7.00 -5.48 13.30
CA ILE A 36 6.91 -4.01 13.37
C ILE A 36 5.60 -3.58 14.02
N ILE A 37 4.47 -4.19 13.65
CA ILE A 37 3.15 -3.89 14.24
C ILE A 37 3.17 -4.16 15.74
N ASP A 38 3.65 -5.34 16.16
CA ASP A 38 3.70 -5.74 17.56
C ASP A 38 4.54 -4.77 18.39
N ALA A 39 5.70 -4.35 17.87
CA ALA A 39 6.55 -3.35 18.54
C ALA A 39 5.84 -1.99 18.71
N TYR A 40 5.04 -1.55 17.73
CA TYR A 40 4.25 -0.32 17.85
C TYR A 40 3.07 -0.48 18.83
N VAL A 41 2.44 -1.66 18.87
CA VAL A 41 1.37 -1.97 19.83
C VAL A 41 1.92 -1.97 21.26
N GLU A 42 3.05 -2.65 21.49
CA GLU A 42 3.72 -2.71 22.79
C GLU A 42 4.17 -1.33 23.27
N ALA A 43 4.66 -0.48 22.36
CA ALA A 43 5.00 0.91 22.66
C ALA A 43 3.79 1.83 22.88
N GLY A 44 2.55 1.34 22.75
CA GLY A 44 1.33 2.14 22.90
C GLY A 44 1.08 3.15 21.78
N LEU A 45 1.69 2.93 20.60
CA LEU A 45 1.64 3.85 19.45
C LEU A 45 0.52 3.52 18.46
N VAL A 46 -0.22 2.42 18.68
CA VAL A 46 -1.35 2.01 17.83
C VAL A 46 -2.67 2.34 18.52
N LEU A 47 -3.61 2.95 17.78
CA LEU A 47 -4.95 3.20 18.29
C LEU A 47 -5.72 1.88 18.40
N GLN A 48 -6.52 1.72 19.45
CA GLN A 48 -7.33 0.50 19.69
C GLN A 48 -8.21 0.07 18.51
N LYS A 49 -8.71 1.05 17.75
CA LYS A 49 -9.49 0.78 16.54
C LYS A 49 -8.67 0.07 15.46
N ASP A 50 -7.39 0.44 15.31
CA ASP A 50 -6.49 -0.03 14.26
C ASP A 50 -5.82 -1.37 14.66
N ALA A 51 -5.69 -1.64 15.97
CA ALA A 51 -5.15 -2.90 16.49
C ALA A 51 -5.98 -4.15 16.12
N ARG A 52 -7.23 -3.96 15.69
CA ARG A 52 -8.14 -5.06 15.31
C ARG A 52 -8.10 -5.39 13.82
N HIS A 53 -7.37 -4.62 13.03
CA HIS A 53 -7.33 -4.78 11.59
C HIS A 53 -6.27 -5.78 11.18
N SER A 54 -6.64 -6.69 10.27
CA SER A 54 -5.67 -7.61 9.69
C SER A 54 -4.77 -6.89 8.68
N LEU A 55 -3.48 -7.23 8.70
CA LEU A 55 -2.53 -6.70 7.74
C LEU A 55 -2.92 -7.13 6.32
N LYS A 56 -3.15 -6.14 5.45
CA LYS A 56 -3.33 -6.35 4.02
C LYS A 56 -2.21 -5.70 3.22
N LEU A 57 -1.30 -6.51 2.69
CA LEU A 57 -0.28 -6.04 1.76
C LEU A 57 -0.92 -5.63 0.44
N HIS A 58 -0.71 -4.38 0.04
CA HIS A 58 -1.13 -3.87 -1.26
C HIS A 58 -0.32 -2.61 -1.63
N ALA A 59 -0.18 -2.36 -2.93
CA ALA A 59 0.37 -1.11 -3.45
C ALA A 59 -0.79 -0.23 -3.95
N THR A 60 -1.06 0.89 -3.27
CA THR A 60 -2.15 1.79 -3.67
C THR A 60 -1.78 2.54 -4.95
N LEU A 61 -2.56 2.32 -6.01
CA LEU A 61 -2.37 2.95 -7.31
C LEU A 61 -3.19 4.21 -7.48
N MET A 62 -4.45 4.17 -7.02
CA MET A 62 -5.39 5.29 -7.15
C MET A 62 -6.28 5.37 -5.92
N ASN A 63 -6.58 6.60 -5.49
CA ASN A 63 -7.50 6.84 -4.37
C ASN A 63 -8.29 8.13 -4.60
N SER A 64 -9.63 8.02 -4.56
CA SER A 64 -10.54 9.14 -4.80
C SER A 64 -10.30 10.30 -3.83
N ARG A 65 -9.79 10.01 -2.62
CA ARG A 65 -9.46 11.02 -1.60
C ARG A 65 -8.43 12.04 -2.04
N HIS A 66 -7.57 11.70 -3.01
CA HIS A 66 -6.55 12.62 -3.52
C HIS A 66 -7.02 13.43 -4.73
N ARG A 67 -8.27 13.26 -5.18
CA ARG A 67 -8.82 14.07 -6.26
C ARG A 67 -8.81 15.55 -5.85
N LYS A 68 -8.23 16.41 -6.70
CA LYS A 68 -8.27 17.87 -6.50
C LYS A 68 -9.74 18.32 -6.43
N ARG A 69 -10.12 18.98 -5.34
CA ARG A 69 -11.46 19.56 -5.19
C ARG A 69 -11.66 20.65 -6.25
N LYS A 70 -12.72 20.57 -7.03
CA LYS A 70 -13.26 21.72 -7.80
C LYS A 70 -14.38 22.36 -6.97
N MET A 71 -14.60 23.66 -7.13
CA MET A 71 -15.58 24.42 -6.32
C MET A 71 -17.00 23.81 -6.29
N HIS A 72 -17.37 23.03 -7.31
CA HIS A 72 -18.70 22.40 -7.43
C HIS A 72 -18.74 20.89 -7.12
N THR A 73 -17.62 20.23 -6.79
CA THR A 73 -17.62 18.79 -6.44
C THR A 73 -17.71 18.62 -4.93
N ILE A 74 -18.93 18.45 -4.43
CA ILE A 74 -19.25 18.35 -2.99
C ILE A 74 -18.85 17.00 -2.38
N ARG A 75 -18.57 15.96 -3.18
CA ARG A 75 -18.32 14.62 -2.66
C ARG A 75 -17.00 13.99 -3.12
N ASN A 76 -16.51 13.14 -2.23
CA ASN A 76 -15.40 12.23 -2.46
C ASN A 76 -15.90 11.08 -3.35
N ASP A 77 -16.28 11.42 -4.57
CA ASP A 77 -16.99 10.54 -5.47
C ASP A 77 -16.08 9.39 -5.90
N SER A 78 -16.69 8.21 -5.98
CA SER A 78 -16.07 7.06 -6.59
C SER A 78 -15.70 7.33 -8.07
N PHE A 79 -14.95 6.42 -8.68
CA PHE A 79 -14.64 6.46 -10.10
C PHE A 79 -14.87 5.10 -10.74
N ASP A 80 -15.16 5.10 -12.03
CA ASP A 80 -15.29 3.88 -12.82
C ASP A 80 -13.89 3.35 -13.16
N ALA A 81 -13.59 2.16 -12.67
CA ALA A 81 -12.32 1.45 -12.85
C ALA A 81 -12.44 0.28 -13.83
N ARG A 82 -13.59 0.05 -14.49
CA ARG A 82 -13.79 -1.09 -15.39
C ARG A 82 -12.76 -1.13 -16.52
N ASP A 83 -12.51 0.00 -17.17
CA ASP A 83 -11.53 0.08 -18.25
C ASP A 83 -10.08 -0.07 -17.75
N ILE A 84 -9.81 0.34 -16.51
CA ILE A 84 -8.51 0.13 -15.86
C ILE A 84 -8.27 -1.36 -15.68
N PHE A 85 -9.24 -2.08 -15.10
CA PHE A 85 -9.12 -3.53 -14.90
C PHE A 85 -9.13 -4.30 -16.21
N LYS A 86 -9.89 -3.87 -17.21
CA LYS A 86 -9.88 -4.47 -18.54
C LYS A 86 -8.50 -4.39 -19.20
N ARG A 87 -7.78 -3.29 -18.98
CA ARG A 87 -6.48 -3.04 -19.61
C ARG A 87 -5.28 -3.54 -18.81
N TYR A 88 -5.37 -3.54 -17.48
CA TYR A 88 -4.21 -3.79 -16.61
C TYR A 88 -4.48 -4.81 -15.51
N GLY A 89 -5.67 -5.39 -15.44
CA GLY A 89 -6.04 -6.32 -14.38
C GLY A 89 -5.32 -7.67 -14.43
N SER A 90 -4.73 -8.01 -15.58
CA SER A 90 -3.96 -9.23 -15.84
C SER A 90 -2.45 -8.98 -15.94
N GLU A 91 -2.01 -7.74 -15.77
CA GLU A 91 -0.67 -7.36 -16.18
C GLU A 91 0.34 -7.78 -15.12
N ASP A 92 1.40 -8.45 -15.55
CA ASP A 92 2.56 -8.66 -14.71
C ASP A 92 3.35 -7.35 -14.65
N TRP A 93 3.39 -6.78 -13.46
CA TRP A 93 4.07 -5.53 -13.20
C TRP A 93 5.55 -5.71 -12.85
N GLY A 94 5.99 -6.96 -12.70
CA GLY A 94 7.35 -7.33 -12.41
C GLY A 94 7.67 -7.34 -10.92
N GLU A 95 8.96 -7.56 -10.67
CA GLU A 95 9.53 -7.88 -9.37
C GLU A 95 10.26 -6.68 -8.74
N TYR A 96 10.06 -6.45 -7.45
CA TYR A 96 10.75 -5.40 -6.69
C TYR A 96 11.40 -5.93 -5.42
N VAL A 97 12.69 -5.66 -5.27
CA VAL A 97 13.46 -6.02 -4.06
C VAL A 97 13.26 -4.95 -2.98
N ILE A 98 12.67 -5.33 -1.85
CA ILE A 98 12.50 -4.42 -0.72
C ILE A 98 13.83 -4.30 0.04
N ARG A 99 14.42 -3.10 0.04
CA ARG A 99 15.76 -2.86 0.61
C ARG A 99 15.76 -2.37 2.05
N GLU A 100 14.70 -1.68 2.46
CA GLU A 100 14.61 -1.04 3.76
C GLU A 100 13.15 -0.74 4.11
N ALA A 101 12.89 -0.55 5.40
CA ALA A 101 11.65 0.03 5.90
C ALA A 101 11.87 1.50 6.25
N HIS A 102 10.97 2.39 5.82
CA HIS A 102 10.99 3.80 6.17
C HIS A 102 9.94 4.10 7.24
N LEU A 103 10.31 4.90 8.23
CA LEU A 103 9.37 5.62 9.08
C LEU A 103 9.03 6.94 8.40
N SER A 104 7.89 7.02 7.73
CA SER A 104 7.48 8.20 6.96
C SER A 104 6.45 9.04 7.71
N GLN A 105 6.58 10.37 7.65
CA GLN A 105 5.55 11.27 8.18
C GLN A 105 4.43 11.48 7.16
N ARG A 106 3.21 11.14 7.57
CA ARG A 106 2.02 11.31 6.74
C ARG A 106 1.74 12.79 6.44
N PHE A 107 1.34 13.06 5.20
CA PHE A 107 0.99 14.38 4.65
C PHE A 107 2.11 15.42 4.61
N VAL A 108 3.34 15.03 4.91
CA VAL A 108 4.49 15.90 4.67
C VAL A 108 5.40 15.24 3.65
N TYR A 109 5.75 16.01 2.63
CA TYR A 109 6.46 15.51 1.47
C TYR A 109 7.83 16.18 1.37
N ASP A 110 8.79 15.46 0.81
CA ASP A 110 10.10 16.00 0.45
C ASP A 110 10.08 16.63 -0.96
N LYS A 111 11.25 17.08 -1.42
CA LYS A 111 11.41 17.72 -2.74
C LYS A 111 11.10 16.80 -3.93
N SER A 112 11.15 15.48 -3.73
CA SER A 112 10.82 14.48 -4.75
C SER A 112 9.33 14.14 -4.80
N GLY A 113 8.54 14.65 -3.85
CA GLY A 113 7.12 14.35 -3.72
C GLY A 113 6.81 13.08 -2.94
N TYR A 114 7.82 12.39 -2.39
CA TYR A 114 7.65 11.26 -1.48
C TYR A 114 7.33 11.75 -0.07
N TYR A 115 6.68 10.91 0.75
CA TYR A 115 6.53 11.24 2.17
C TYR A 115 7.91 11.41 2.81
N ARG A 116 8.05 12.45 3.62
CA ARG A 116 9.29 12.72 4.32
C ARG A 116 9.65 11.56 5.24
N CYS A 117 10.80 10.95 4.99
CA CYS A 117 11.40 9.92 5.83
C CYS A 117 11.99 10.54 7.09
N CYS A 118 11.57 10.04 8.26
CA CYS A 118 12.10 10.42 9.58
C CYS A 118 13.23 9.48 10.05
N GLY A 119 13.33 8.31 9.43
CA GLY A 119 14.36 7.31 9.70
C GLY A 119 14.10 6.05 8.87
N SER A 120 15.14 5.24 8.67
CA SER A 120 15.00 3.97 7.96
C SER A 120 15.78 2.85 8.63
N ILE A 121 15.32 1.62 8.40
CA ILE A 121 15.99 0.39 8.84
C ILE A 121 16.29 -0.43 7.58
N PRO A 122 17.58 -0.64 7.24
CA PRO A 122 17.94 -1.47 6.10
C PRO A 122 17.63 -2.94 6.39
N PHE A 123 17.11 -3.64 5.38
CA PHE A 123 16.94 -5.09 5.46
C PHE A 123 18.24 -5.83 5.12
N PRO A 124 18.45 -7.05 5.68
CA PRO A 124 19.64 -7.83 5.39
C PRO A 124 19.80 -8.10 3.88
N LYS A 125 21.02 -7.93 3.37
CA LYS A 125 21.32 -8.14 1.93
C LYS A 125 21.20 -9.60 1.46
N SER A 126 20.94 -10.55 2.36
CA SER A 126 20.97 -11.99 2.13
C SER A 126 19.58 -12.63 1.92
N GLY A 127 18.62 -11.89 1.38
CA GLY A 127 17.31 -12.43 1.02
C GLY A 127 16.67 -11.61 -0.09
N LYS A 128 16.31 -12.25 -1.21
CA LYS A 128 15.45 -11.66 -2.23
C LYS A 128 14.01 -11.66 -1.70
N SER A 129 13.66 -10.73 -0.81
CA SER A 129 12.24 -10.40 -0.59
C SER A 129 11.80 -9.58 -1.79
N VAL A 130 11.37 -10.31 -2.81
CA VAL A 130 10.84 -9.75 -4.03
C VAL A 130 9.33 -9.73 -3.90
N VAL A 131 8.74 -8.58 -4.20
CA VAL A 131 7.30 -8.41 -4.31
C VAL A 131 6.92 -8.12 -5.74
N GLN A 132 5.83 -8.71 -6.20
CA GLN A 132 5.23 -8.26 -7.45
C GLN A 132 4.56 -6.90 -7.22
N VAL A 133 5.01 -5.86 -7.92
CA VAL A 133 4.44 -4.52 -7.78
C VAL A 133 4.41 -3.77 -9.10
N PRO A 134 3.38 -2.93 -9.33
CA PRO A 134 3.49 -1.81 -10.24
C PRO A 134 4.73 -0.99 -9.94
N HIS A 135 5.32 -0.38 -10.95
CA HIS A 135 6.44 0.56 -10.84
C HIS A 135 6.09 1.87 -10.08
N PHE A 136 5.15 1.82 -9.13
CA PHE A 136 4.65 2.94 -8.35
C PHE A 136 4.30 2.50 -6.91
N PHE A 137 5.13 2.99 -5.98
CA PHE A 137 4.89 3.24 -4.55
C PHE A 137 4.27 2.11 -3.70
N LEU A 138 5.12 1.43 -2.93
CA LEU A 138 4.72 0.69 -1.74
C LEU A 138 4.48 1.65 -0.58
N LEU A 139 3.22 1.90 -0.27
CA LEU A 139 2.80 2.65 0.91
C LEU A 139 1.97 1.72 1.78
N PHE A 140 2.58 1.24 2.87
CA PHE A 140 1.88 0.50 3.90
C PHE A 140 0.95 1.46 4.65
N PHE A 141 -0.32 1.47 4.26
CA PHE A 141 -1.35 2.01 5.12
C PHE A 141 -1.93 0.84 5.92
N LEU A 142 -1.62 0.80 7.22
CA LEU A 142 -2.48 0.10 8.18
C LEU A 142 -3.85 0.77 8.09
N TYR A 143 -4.85 0.01 7.66
CA TYR A 143 -6.24 0.45 7.54
C TYR A 143 -7.16 -0.46 8.29
#